data_AF-A0A1F4NPK0-F1
#
_entry.id   AF-A0A1F4NPK0-F1
#
_cell.length_a   1.000
_cell.length_b   1.000
_cell.length_c   1.000
_cell.angle_alpha   90.00
_cell.angle_beta   90.00
_cell.angle_gamma   90.00
#
_symmetry.space_group_name_H-M   'P 1'
#
loop_
_entity.id
_entity.type
_entity.pdbx_description
1 polymer ?
#
loop_
_entity_poly.entity_id
_entity_poly.type
_entity_poly.pdbx_seq_one_letter_code
_entity_poly.pdbx_strand_id
1 'polypeptide(L)'
;MANRKISWHRKLLLKLWPWAAFRLFAKELGVANPVFDKAHEIFGDTHRIDLYPTAGTKRGFILVLDLKTALYFYQDGDHFEYDGFEMGEYDKGDVTVFDNIGEKISV
;
A
#
# COMPACT_ATOMS: atom_id res chain seq x y z
N MET A 1 -0.54 -13.25 -8.18
CA MET A 1 0.27 -12.39 -9.06
C MET A 1 0.50 -13.10 -10.38
N ALA A 2 0.17 -12.50 -11.52
CA ALA A 2 0.33 -13.13 -12.83
C ALA A 2 1.80 -13.49 -13.10
N ASN A 3 2.08 -14.78 -13.34
CA ASN A 3 3.40 -15.32 -13.63
C ASN A 3 3.85 -14.91 -15.05
N ARG A 4 4.10 -13.60 -15.28
CA ARG A 4 4.66 -13.12 -16.54
C ARG A 4 6.19 -13.23 -16.49
N LYS A 5 6.75 -14.10 -17.34
CA LYS A 5 8.20 -14.16 -17.59
C LYS A 5 8.67 -12.81 -18.15
N ILE A 6 9.32 -11.99 -17.32
CA ILE A 6 9.91 -10.72 -17.73
C ILE A 6 11.04 -11.01 -18.74
N SER A 7 10.92 -10.46 -19.95
CA SER A 7 11.92 -10.58 -21.01
C SER A 7 13.26 -9.94 -20.63
N TRP A 8 14.36 -10.40 -21.24
CA TRP A 8 15.72 -9.93 -20.91
C TRP A 8 15.90 -8.41 -21.10
N HIS A 9 15.31 -7.83 -22.14
CA HIS A 9 15.37 -6.39 -22.40
C HIS A 9 14.61 -5.58 -21.34
N ARG A 10 13.50 -6.11 -20.82
CA ARG A 10 12.76 -5.49 -19.70
C ARG A 10 13.55 -5.55 -18.40
N LYS A 11 14.28 -6.64 -18.16
CA LYS A 11 15.22 -6.74 -17.01
C LYS A 11 16.35 -5.72 -17.14
N LEU A 12 16.88 -5.53 -18.34
CA LEU A 12 17.91 -4.54 -18.60
C LEU A 12 17.38 -3.12 -18.39
N LEU A 13 16.18 -2.81 -18.89
CA LEU A 13 15.52 -1.52 -18.68
C LEU A 13 15.25 -1.25 -17.20
N LEU A 14 14.78 -2.25 -16.44
CA LEU A 14 14.60 -2.16 -14.99
C LEU A 14 15.91 -1.85 -14.26
N LYS A 15 17.02 -2.44 -14.71
CA LYS A 15 18.33 -2.25 -14.07
C LYS A 15 18.93 -0.88 -14.37
N LEU A 16 18.76 -0.39 -15.60
CA LEU A 16 19.37 0.87 -16.05
C LEU A 16 18.49 2.07 -15.73
N TRP A 17 17.19 1.99 -16.01
CA TRP A 17 16.20 3.06 -15.80
C TRP A 17 14.91 2.51 -15.17
N PRO A 18 14.91 2.24 -13.86
CA PRO A 18 13.79 1.64 -13.15
C PRO A 18 12.48 2.42 -13.37
N TRP A 19 12.55 3.75 -13.26
CA TRP A 19 11.39 4.62 -13.39
C TRP A 19 10.75 4.57 -14.79
N ALA A 20 11.55 4.58 -15.85
CA ALA A 20 11.05 4.45 -17.21
C ALA A 20 10.40 3.06 -17.44
N ALA A 21 10.98 2.01 -16.84
CA ALA A 21 10.40 0.66 -16.87
C ALA A 21 9.04 0.61 -16.18
N PHE A 22 8.91 1.20 -14.98
CA PHE A 22 7.65 1.24 -14.24
C PHE A 22 6.57 2.03 -14.99
N ARG A 23 6.92 3.15 -15.63
CA ARG A 23 5.98 3.90 -16.48
C ARG A 23 5.48 3.10 -17.69
N LEU A 24 6.38 2.36 -18.34
CA LEU A 24 6.01 1.46 -19.44
C LEU A 24 5.03 0.38 -18.94
N PHE A 25 5.33 -0.26 -17.81
CA PHE A 25 4.49 -1.32 -17.25
C PHE A 25 3.13 -0.80 -16.77
N ALA A 26 3.10 0.38 -16.13
CA ALA A 26 1.86 1.03 -15.73
C ALA A 26 0.94 1.24 -16.94
N LYS A 27 1.49 1.76 -18.05
CA LYS A 27 0.76 1.94 -19.31
C LYS A 27 0.23 0.62 -19.88
N GLU A 28 1.04 -0.44 -19.90
CA GLU A 28 0.63 -1.77 -20.38
C GLU A 28 -0.46 -2.42 -19.53
N LEU A 29 -0.49 -2.12 -18.23
CA LEU A 29 -1.50 -2.62 -17.31
C LEU A 29 -2.78 -1.76 -17.28
N GLY A 30 -2.84 -0.70 -18.10
CA GLY A 30 -3.95 0.25 -18.06
C GLY A 30 -4.01 1.07 -16.77
N VAL A 31 -2.93 1.07 -15.97
CA VAL A 31 -2.82 1.89 -14.77
C VAL A 31 -2.64 3.34 -15.22
N ALA A 32 -3.58 4.20 -14.86
CA ALA A 32 -3.51 5.62 -15.15
C ALA A 32 -2.24 6.21 -14.52
N ASN A 33 -1.29 6.59 -15.38
CA ASN A 33 0.00 7.18 -15.01
C ASN A 33 -0.09 8.30 -13.95
N PRO A 34 -1.12 9.19 -13.95
CA PRO A 34 -1.23 10.25 -12.94
C PRO A 34 -1.49 9.75 -11.51
N VAL A 35 -2.20 8.62 -11.34
CA VAL A 35 -2.49 8.07 -10.01
C VAL A 35 -1.22 7.44 -9.43
N PHE A 36 -0.47 6.75 -10.27
CA PHE A 36 0.81 6.18 -9.87
C PHE A 36 1.83 7.25 -9.51
N ASP A 37 1.98 8.29 -10.34
CA ASP A 37 2.90 9.40 -10.06
C ASP A 37 2.54 10.12 -8.74
N LYS A 38 1.25 10.37 -8.48
CA LYS A 38 0.79 10.97 -7.20
C LYS A 38 1.02 10.06 -6.00
N ALA A 39 0.73 8.76 -6.14
CA ALA A 39 1.00 7.80 -5.07
C ALA A 39 2.50 7.73 -4.78
N HIS A 40 3.34 7.73 -5.82
CA HIS A 40 4.79 7.72 -5.67
C HIS A 40 5.31 8.99 -5.00
N GLU A 41 4.74 10.16 -5.30
CA GLU A 41 5.09 11.41 -4.62
C GLU A 41 4.73 11.34 -3.12
N ILE A 42 3.51 10.91 -2.79
CA ILE A 42 3.05 10.81 -1.40
C ILE A 42 3.91 9.80 -0.61
N PHE A 43 4.10 8.60 -1.14
CA PHE A 43 4.79 7.53 -0.43
C PHE A 43 6.31 7.57 -0.58
N GLY A 44 6.84 8.31 -1.56
CA GLY A 44 8.28 8.46 -1.79
C GLY A 44 8.97 9.25 -0.68
N ASP A 45 8.26 10.22 -0.11
CA ASP A 45 8.75 11.06 1.00
C ASP A 45 8.32 10.54 2.37
N THR A 46 7.45 9.52 2.42
CA THR A 46 7.01 8.91 3.69
C THR A 46 8.11 7.98 4.24
N HIS A 47 8.55 8.20 5.47
CA HIS A 47 9.62 7.40 6.10
C HIS A 47 9.09 6.25 6.98
N ARG A 48 7.88 6.40 7.54
CA ARG A 48 7.23 5.40 8.39
C ARG A 48 5.78 5.23 8.00
N ILE A 49 5.36 3.98 7.86
CA ILE A 49 3.96 3.60 7.68
C ILE A 49 3.62 2.61 8.78
N ASP A 50 2.67 2.98 9.64
CA ASP A 50 2.10 2.09 10.65
C ASP A 50 0.70 1.64 10.23
N LEU A 51 0.31 0.43 10.64
CA LEU A 51 -1.01 -0.12 10.35
C LEU A 51 -1.70 -0.49 11.66
N TYR A 52 -2.93 0.01 11.82
CA TYR A 52 -3.77 -0.25 12.97
C TYR A 52 -5.06 -0.95 12.54
N PRO A 53 -5.47 -2.05 13.18
CA PRO A 53 -6.82 -2.57 13.00
C PRO A 53 -7.82 -1.58 13.62
N THR A 54 -8.96 -1.34 12.97
CA THR A 54 -10.00 -0.50 13.56
C THR A 54 -10.68 -1.24 14.71
N ALA A 55 -10.71 -0.67 15.91
CA ALA A 55 -11.33 -1.27 17.10
C ALA A 55 -12.88 -1.18 17.13
N GLY A 56 -13.52 -0.83 16.01
CA GLY A 56 -14.95 -0.52 15.93
C GLY A 56 -15.85 -1.68 15.46
N THR A 57 -17.14 -1.37 15.25
CA THR A 57 -18.16 -2.33 14.76
C THR A 57 -17.98 -2.72 13.29
N LYS A 58 -17.31 -1.87 12.51
CA LYS A 58 -16.93 -2.15 11.12
C LYS A 58 -15.51 -2.71 11.09
N ARG A 59 -15.31 -3.75 10.28
CA ARG A 59 -13.96 -4.26 9.97
C ARG A 59 -13.24 -3.23 9.11
N GLY A 60 -11.97 -2.99 9.40
CA GLY A 60 -11.21 -1.93 8.74
C GLY A 60 -9.79 -1.86 9.27
N PHE A 61 -9.02 -0.95 8.70
CA PHE A 61 -7.68 -0.62 9.16
C PHE A 61 -7.37 0.85 8.89
N ILE A 62 -6.38 1.36 9.61
CA ILE A 62 -5.88 2.72 9.50
C ILE A 62 -4.41 2.64 9.11
N LEU A 63 -4.03 3.34 8.04
CA LEU A 63 -2.63 3.57 7.70
C LEU A 63 -2.20 4.91 8.26
N VAL A 64 -1.17 4.93 9.09
CA VAL A 64 -0.60 6.16 9.63
C VAL A 64 0.74 6.43 8.99
N LEU A 65 0.86 7.56 8.30
CA LEU A 65 2.07 8.03 7.64
C LEU A 65 2.82 8.98 8.57
N ASP A 66 4.09 8.69 8.84
CA ASP A 66 5.02 9.48 9.66
C ASP A 66 4.47 9.93 11.01
N LEU A 67 3.58 9.12 11.59
CA LEU A 67 2.89 9.40 12.86
C LEU A 67 2.06 10.70 12.84
N LYS A 68 1.72 11.21 11.66
CA LYS A 68 1.08 12.51 11.46
C LYS A 68 -0.21 12.49 10.67
N THR A 69 -0.34 11.56 9.74
CA THR A 69 -1.49 11.49 8.84
C THR A 69 -2.08 10.09 8.87
N ALA A 70 -3.31 9.97 9.35
CA ALA A 70 -4.08 8.72 9.33
C ALA A 70 -4.97 8.66 8.09
N LEU A 71 -4.98 7.52 7.41
CA LEU A 71 -5.86 7.19 6.28
C LEU A 71 -6.76 6.03 6.72
N TYR A 72 -8.07 6.23 6.64
CA TYR A 72 -9.06 5.28 7.14
C TYR A 72 -9.60 4.41 6.01
N PHE A 73 -9.66 3.11 6.26
CA PHE A 73 -10.21 2.12 5.33
C PHE A 73 -11.19 1.21 6.04
N TYR A 74 -12.42 1.10 5.53
CA TYR A 74 -13.45 0.23 6.10
C TYR A 74 -13.90 -0.80 5.08
N GLN A 75 -14.23 -1.99 5.55
CA GLN A 75 -14.70 -3.08 4.71
C GLN A 75 -16.11 -2.78 4.22
N ASP A 76 -16.29 -2.79 2.90
CA ASP A 76 -17.58 -2.89 2.25
C ASP A 76 -17.66 -4.24 1.51
N GLY A 77 -18.42 -5.17 2.10
CA GLY A 77 -18.57 -6.53 1.56
C GLY A 77 -17.24 -7.28 1.41
N ASP A 78 -16.74 -7.36 0.18
CA ASP A 78 -15.57 -8.14 -0.22
C ASP A 78 -14.27 -7.31 -0.35
N HIS A 79 -14.32 -5.99 -0.18
CA HIS A 79 -13.16 -5.11 -0.32
C HIS A 79 -13.14 -4.03 0.77
N PHE A 80 -12.04 -3.27 0.82
CA PHE A 80 -11.93 -2.11 1.70
C PHE A 80 -12.03 -0.83 0.87
N GLU A 81 -12.83 0.11 1.33
CA GLU A 81 -12.98 1.43 0.74
C GLU A 81 -12.28 2.49 1.60
N TYR A 82 -11.74 3.51 0.93
CA TYR A 82 -11.15 4.67 1.60
C TYR A 82 -12.25 5.60 2.12
N ASP A 83 -12.25 5.87 3.41
CA ASP A 83 -13.29 6.65 4.09
C ASP A 83 -12.84 8.07 4.46
N GLY A 84 -11.54 8.36 4.40
CA GLY A 84 -11.02 9.70 4.64
C GLY A 84 -9.65 9.71 5.31
N PHE A 85 -9.23 10.91 5.70
CA PHE A 85 -7.97 11.11 6.42
C PHE A 85 -8.13 12.08 7.59
N GLU A 86 -7.22 11.97 8.53
CA GLU A 86 -7.08 12.87 9.66
C GLU A 86 -5.60 13.21 9.87
N MET A 87 -5.34 14.42 10.37
CA MET A 87 -4.00 14.84 10.78
C MET A 87 -3.98 14.99 12.30
N GLY A 88 -2.95 14.43 12.93
CA GLY A 88 -2.81 14.41 14.38
C GLY A 88 -1.48 13.81 14.81
N GLU A 89 -1.21 13.78 16.11
CA GLU A 89 -0.07 13.03 16.64
C GLU A 89 -0.54 11.61 16.96
N TYR A 90 0.14 10.62 16.38
CA TYR A 90 -0.16 9.21 16.60
C TYR A 90 1.01 8.53 17.30
N ASP A 91 0.68 7.60 18.19
CA ASP A 91 1.70 6.73 18.78
C ASP A 91 2.34 5.82 17.73
N LYS A 92 3.46 5.20 18.08
CA LYS A 92 4.11 4.23 17.21
C LYS A 92 3.32 2.93 17.19
N GLY A 93 2.98 2.48 15.99
CA GLY A 93 2.30 1.21 15.77
C GLY A 93 3.22 0.02 16.02
N ASP A 94 2.59 -1.10 16.35
CA ASP A 94 3.27 -2.40 16.41
C ASP A 94 3.55 -2.90 14.98
N VAL A 95 4.81 -3.20 14.68
CA VAL A 95 5.25 -3.68 13.36
C VAL A 95 4.90 -5.15 13.13
N THR A 96 4.52 -5.87 14.19
CA THR A 96 4.21 -7.31 14.18
C THR A 96 2.72 -7.61 13.97
N VAL A 97 1.90 -6.60 13.68
CA VAL A 97 0.43 -6.74 13.49
C VAL A 97 0.05 -7.84 12.49
N PHE A 98 0.91 -8.10 11.50
CA PHE A 98 0.69 -9.12 10.48
C PHE A 98 1.33 -10.48 10.79
N ASP A 99 2.21 -10.56 11.79
CA ASP A 99 3.01 -11.77 12.05
C ASP A 99 2.12 -12.96 12.47
N ASN A 100 0.95 -12.67 13.02
CA ASN A 100 -0.03 -13.67 13.45
C ASN A 100 -1.16 -13.92 12.43
N ILE A 101 -1.15 -13.22 11.27
CA ILE A 101 -2.17 -13.42 10.22
C ILE A 101 -1.74 -14.59 9.34
N GLY A 102 -2.13 -15.81 9.75
CA GLY A 102 -1.85 -17.03 9.00
C GLY A 102 -1.67 -18.27 9.87
N GLU A 103 -1.46 -18.10 11.18
CA GLU A 103 -1.57 -19.22 12.11
C GLU A 103 -3.03 -19.63 12.19
N LYS A 104 -3.33 -20.89 11.82
CA LYS A 104 -4.64 -21.47 12.05
C LYS A 104 -4.94 -21.32 13.55
N ILE A 105 -5.99 -20.58 13.90
CA ILE A 105 -6.57 -20.66 15.24
C ILE A 105 -6.97 -22.13 15.41
N SER A 106 -6.18 -22.84 16.22
CA SER A 106 -6.48 -24.20 16.63
C SER A 106 -7.61 -24.07 17.64
N VAL A 107 -8.83 -24.39 17.20
CA VAL A 107 -9.98 -24.60 18.10
C VAL A 107 -9.80 -25.92 18.84
#